data_AF-A0A2G9TD82-F1
#
_entry.id   AF-A0A2G9TD82-F1
#
_cell.length_a   1.000
_cell.length_b   1.000
_cell.length_c   1.000
_cell.angle_alpha   90.00
_cell.angle_beta   90.00
_cell.angle_gamma   90.00
#
_symmetry.space_group_name_H-M   'P 1'
#
loop_
_entity.id
_entity.type
_entity.pdbx_description
1 polymer ?
#
loop_
_entity_poly.entity_id
_entity_poly.type
_entity_poly.pdbx_seq_one_letter_code
_entity_poly.pdbx_strand_id
1 'polypeptide(L)'
;MTCALFVIMFMGVQIEKRAVVFGMMGSVPGFVFGSLVVDPYFTGPQKKMLFVSIWSSFAIALYLLNAEKKRKTYSVIPDFKPWKAFVLSCTAFVG
;
A
#
# COMPACT_ATOMS: atom_id res chain seq x y z
N MET A 1 4.23 -11.64 5.63
CA MET A 1 3.04 -11.13 4.91
C MET A 1 2.01 -12.21 4.57
N THR A 2 2.41 -13.46 4.31
CA THR A 2 1.51 -14.56 3.92
C THR A 2 0.39 -14.86 4.93
N CYS A 3 0.66 -14.82 6.23
CA CYS A 3 -0.35 -15.05 7.26
C CYS A 3 -1.47 -13.98 7.28
N ALA A 4 -1.12 -12.72 7.01
CA ALA A 4 -2.10 -11.64 6.93
C ALA A 4 -3.04 -11.82 5.73
N LEU A 5 -2.48 -12.23 4.58
CA LEU A 5 -3.26 -12.52 3.38
C LEU A 5 -4.22 -13.70 3.60
N PHE A 6 -3.77 -14.73 4.33
CA PHE A 6 -4.63 -15.85 4.70
C PHE A 6 -5.83 -15.41 5.55
N VAL A 7 -5.63 -14.55 6.56
CA VAL A 7 -6.71 -14.02 7.39
C VAL A 7 -7.69 -13.18 6.57
N ILE A 8 -7.21 -12.35 5.66
CA ILE A 8 -8.04 -11.54 4.76
C ILE A 8 -8.93 -12.43 3.88
N MET A 9 -8.35 -13.51 3.33
CA MET A 9 -9.08 -14.48 2.51
C MET A 9 -10.10 -15.26 3.34
N PHE A 10 -9.73 -15.70 4.55
CA PHE A 10 -10.60 -16.47 5.45
C PHE A 10 -11.78 -15.64 5.97
N MET A 11 -11.53 -14.38 6.33
CA MET A 11 -12.56 -13.44 6.81
C MET A 11 -13.46 -12.90 5.68
N GLY A 12 -13.14 -13.20 4.41
CA GLY A 12 -13.93 -12.74 3.26
C GLY A 12 -13.98 -11.22 3.13
N VAL A 13 -12.91 -10.52 3.51
CA VAL A 13 -12.85 -9.06 3.44
C VAL A 13 -13.02 -8.64 1.97
N GLN A 14 -13.97 -7.75 1.70
CA GLN A 14 -14.21 -7.27 0.35
C GLN A 14 -12.99 -6.50 -0.16
N ILE A 15 -12.31 -7.08 -1.15
CA ILE A 15 -11.17 -6.48 -1.82
C ILE A 15 -11.62 -5.96 -3.19
N GLU A 16 -11.39 -4.68 -3.45
CA GLU A 16 -11.64 -4.11 -4.78
C GLU A 16 -10.55 -4.54 -5.75
N LYS A 17 -10.90 -5.47 -6.65
CA LYS A 17 -9.97 -6.06 -7.64
C LYS A 17 -9.26 -5.00 -8.50
N ARG A 18 -9.92 -3.89 -8.82
CA ARG A 18 -9.33 -2.80 -9.61
C ARG A 18 -8.19 -2.12 -8.85
N ALA A 19 -8.38 -1.84 -7.56
CA ALA A 19 -7.34 -1.26 -6.72
C ALA A 19 -6.13 -2.19 -6.60
N VAL A 20 -6.36 -3.51 -6.54
CA VAL A 20 -5.27 -4.50 -6.54
C VAL A 20 -4.50 -4.49 -7.85
N VAL A 21 -5.19 -4.52 -9.00
CA VAL A 21 -4.52 -4.57 -10.33
C VAL A 21 -3.73 -3.28 -10.60
N PHE A 22 -4.34 -2.11 -10.42
CA PHE A 22 -3.65 -0.83 -10.62
C PHE A 22 -2.56 -0.59 -9.56
N GLY A 23 -2.76 -1.08 -8.33
CA GLY A 23 -1.74 -1.07 -7.30
C GLY A 23 -0.54 -1.94 -7.64
N MET A 24 -0.76 -3.15 -8.18
CA MET A 24 0.32 -4.02 -8.67
C MET A 24 1.07 -3.39 -9.84
N MET A 25 0.36 -2.74 -10.77
CA MET A 25 0.98 -2.05 -11.90
C MET A 25 1.93 -0.92 -11.47
N GLY A 26 1.65 -0.22 -10.38
CA GLY A 26 2.54 0.81 -9.82
C GLY A 26 3.65 0.25 -8.94
N SER A 27 3.33 -0.72 -8.08
CA SER A 27 4.25 -1.26 -7.07
C SER A 27 5.34 -2.17 -7.64
N VAL A 28 5.05 -2.95 -8.68
CA VAL A 28 6.09 -3.79 -9.34
C VAL A 28 7.22 -2.93 -9.92
N PRO A 29 6.97 -1.92 -10.78
CA PRO A 29 8.04 -1.06 -11.26
C PRO A 29 8.66 -0.22 -10.13
N GLY A 30 7.88 0.21 -9.13
CA GLY A 30 8.39 0.90 -7.94
C GLY A 30 9.40 0.05 -7.16
N PHE A 31 9.09 -1.23 -6.95
CA PHE A 31 9.97 -2.19 -6.30
C PHE A 31 11.25 -2.44 -7.12
N VAL A 32 11.12 -2.64 -8.44
CA VAL A 32 12.30 -2.85 -9.32
C VAL A 32 13.20 -1.62 -9.31
N PHE A 33 12.62 -0.41 -9.42
CA PHE A 33 13.38 0.84 -9.36
C PHE A 33 14.03 1.03 -7.98
N GLY A 34 13.29 0.81 -6.89
CA GLY A 34 13.80 0.88 -5.53
C GLY A 34 14.95 -0.11 -5.29
N SER A 35 14.83 -1.34 -5.78
CA SER A 35 15.85 -2.36 -5.58
C SER A 35 17.11 -2.16 -6.43
N LEU A 36 16.99 -1.61 -7.64
CA LEU A 36 18.15 -1.45 -8.54
C LEU A 36 18.84 -0.10 -8.35
N VAL A 37 18.07 0.95 -8.09
CA VAL A 37 18.58 2.33 -8.03
C VAL A 37 18.75 2.77 -6.59
N VAL A 38 17.78 2.53 -5.72
CA VAL A 38 17.79 3.09 -4.34
C VAL A 38 18.59 2.23 -3.38
N ASP A 39 18.46 0.90 -3.44
CA ASP A 39 19.17 -0.07 -2.61
C ASP A 39 20.71 0.09 -2.54
N PRO A 40 21.45 0.36 -3.63
CA PRO A 40 22.91 0.53 -3.57
C PRO A 40 23.36 1.79 -2.82
N TYR A 41 22.49 2.78 -2.60
CA TYR A 41 22.83 3.98 -1.83
C TYR A 41 22.70 3.82 -0.32
N PHE A 42 22.14 2.70 0.16
CA PHE A 42 21.92 2.46 1.59
C PHE A 42 22.82 1.36 2.15
N THR A 43 23.30 1.58 3.37
CA THR A 43 24.02 0.55 4.14
C THR A 43 23.06 -0.46 4.76
N GLY A 44 23.53 -1.68 5.05
CA GLY A 44 22.72 -2.75 5.66
C GLY A 44 21.92 -2.32 6.91
N PRO A 45 22.50 -1.56 7.87
CA PRO A 45 21.77 -1.03 9.02
C PRO A 45 20.65 -0.05 8.64
N GLN A 46 20.89 0.84 7.67
CA GLN A 46 19.90 1.82 7.22
C GLN A 46 18.68 1.16 6.56
N LYS A 47 18.89 0.08 5.78
CA LYS A 47 17.79 -0.69 5.17
C LYS A 47 16.85 -1.28 6.23
N LYS A 48 17.41 -1.80 7.33
CA LYS A 48 16.62 -2.32 8.46
C LYS A 48 15.83 -1.21 9.15
N MET A 49 16.44 -0.05 9.36
CA MET A 49 15.76 1.11 9.97
C MET A 49 14.62 1.63 9.08
N LEU A 50 14.83 1.71 7.77
CA LEU A 50 13.79 2.10 6.80
C LEU A 50 12.62 1.14 6.78
N PHE A 51 12.89 -0.17 6.85
CA PHE A 51 11.80 -1.15 6.96
C PHE A 51 10.95 -0.89 8.21
N VAL A 52 11.56 -0.75 9.38
CA VAL A 52 10.83 -0.52 10.64
C VAL A 52 10.06 0.81 10.62
N SER A 53 10.61 1.86 10.03
CA SER A 53 9.93 3.17 9.96
C SER A 53 8.68 3.14 9.09
N ILE A 54 8.69 2.43 7.95
CA ILE A 54 7.52 2.24 7.09
C ILE A 54 6.40 1.54 7.86
N TRP A 55 6.72 0.48 8.60
CA TRP A 55 5.74 -0.23 9.42
C TRP A 55 5.17 0.64 10.55
N SER A 56 6.03 1.42 11.22
CA SER A 56 5.60 2.33 12.27
C SER A 56 4.68 3.42 11.71
N SER A 57 5.04 4.02 10.58
CA SER A 57 4.20 5.02 9.89
C SER A 57 2.84 4.43 9.49
N PHE A 58 2.84 3.22 8.95
CA PHE A 58 1.61 2.51 8.59
C PHE A 58 0.71 2.24 9.81
N ALA A 59 1.30 1.78 10.93
CA ALA A 59 0.55 1.55 12.17
C ALA A 59 -0.07 2.83 12.73
N ILE A 60 0.68 3.94 12.73
CA ILE A 60 0.19 5.26 13.16
C ILE A 60 -0.94 5.74 12.24
N ALA A 61 -0.79 5.59 10.92
CA ALA A 61 -1.83 5.97 9.96
C ALA A 61 -3.12 5.17 10.18
N LEU A 62 -3.03 3.86 10.42
CA LEU A 62 -4.18 3.02 10.76
C LEU A 62 -4.82 3.42 12.09
N TYR A 63 -4.01 3.72 13.10
CA TYR A 63 -4.51 4.19 14.39
C TYR A 63 -5.31 5.50 14.24
N LEU A 64 -4.75 6.48 13.53
CA LEU A 64 -5.41 7.75 13.26
C LEU A 64 -6.71 7.55 12.46
N LEU A 65 -6.67 6.67 11.44
CA LEU A 65 -7.83 6.37 10.62
C LEU A 65 -8.95 5.67 11.41
N ASN A 66 -8.60 4.81 12.37
CA ASN A 66 -9.55 4.12 13.24
C ASN A 66 -10.05 4.98 14.40
N ALA A 67 -9.34 6.06 14.76
CA ALA A 67 -9.80 7.02 15.75
C ALA A 67 -11.01 7.81 15.24
N GLU A 68 -11.11 8.03 13.92
CA GLU A 68 -12.23 8.70 13.26
C GLU A 68 -13.47 7.81 13.11
N LYS A 69 -14.32 7.79 14.15
CA LYS A 69 -15.53 6.95 14.21
C LYS A 69 -16.65 7.32 13.22
N LYS A 70 -16.59 8.50 12.57
CA LYS A 70 -17.61 8.99 11.60
C LYS A 70 -17.21 8.81 10.13
N ARG A 71 -16.31 7.88 9.82
CA ARG A 71 -15.84 7.64 8.46
C ARG A 71 -16.97 7.11 7.56
N LYS A 72 -17.20 7.78 6.42
CA LYS A 72 -17.97 7.21 5.30
C LYS A 72 -17.13 6.14 4.63
N THR A 73 -17.54 4.88 4.74
CA THR A 73 -16.94 3.76 4.02
C THR A 73 -17.75 3.48 2.77
N TYR A 74 -17.07 3.32 1.64
CA TYR A 74 -17.68 2.91 0.38
C TYR A 74 -17.23 1.48 0.09
N SER A 75 -18.15 0.64 -0.37
CA SER A 75 -17.87 -0.76 -0.75
C SER A 75 -17.16 -0.89 -2.09
N VAL A 76 -17.22 0.16 -2.92
CA VAL A 76 -16.61 0.26 -4.25
C VAL A 76 -16.14 1.70 -4.44
N ILE A 77 -15.03 1.94 -5.15
CA ILE A 77 -14.63 3.30 -5.55
C ILE A 77 -15.76 3.93 -6.38
N PRO A 78 -16.47 4.95 -5.85
CA PRO A 78 -17.51 5.63 -6.61
C PRO A 78 -16.85 6.49 -7.70
N ASP A 79 -17.43 6.49 -8.91
CA ASP A 79 -16.92 7.24 -10.08
C ASP A 79 -15.44 6.99 -10.38
N PHE A 80 -15.11 5.77 -10.83
CA PHE A 80 -13.76 5.38 -11.22
C PHE A 80 -13.35 6.07 -12.53
N LYS A 81 -12.85 7.31 -12.43
CA LYS A 81 -12.30 8.09 -13.54
C LYS A 81 -10.84 7.68 -13.81
N PRO A 82 -10.33 7.84 -15.05
CA PRO A 82 -8.93 7.55 -15.40
C PRO A 82 -7.92 8.28 -14.49
N TRP A 83 -8.27 9.50 -14.05
CA TRP A 83 -7.47 10.27 -13.10
C TRP A 83 -7.23 9.55 -11.77
N LYS A 84 -8.27 8.89 -11.22
CA LYS A 84 -8.13 8.13 -9.97
C LYS A 84 -7.26 6.90 -10.16
N ALA A 85 -7.33 6.25 -11.33
CA ALA A 85 -6.46 5.13 -11.67
C ALA A 85 -4.98 5.56 -11.76
N PHE A 86 -4.72 6.73 -12.37
CA PHE A 86 -3.37 7.31 -12.43
C PHE A 86 -2.83 7.64 -11.03
N VAL A 87 -3.61 8.35 -10.21
CA VAL A 87 -3.22 8.66 -8.83
C VAL A 87 -2.93 7.38 -8.04
N LEU A 88 -3.79 6.36 -8.15
CA LEU A 88 -3.61 5.08 -7.46
C LEU A 88 -2.33 4.35 -7.90
N SER A 89 -2.02 4.38 -9.19
CA SER A 89 -0.79 3.79 -9.72
C SER A 89 0.46 4.55 -9.27
N CYS A 90 0.42 5.89 -9.24
CA CYS A 90 1.54 6.72 -8.77
C CYS A 90 1.77 6.56 -7.26
N THR A 91 0.71 6.53 -6.45
CA THR A 91 0.86 6.30 -5.01
C THR A 91 1.39 4.89 -4.72
N ALA A 92 0.99 3.89 -5.51
CA ALA A 92 1.52 2.53 -5.40
C ALA A 92 2.97 2.39 -5.88
N PHE A 93 3.49 3.31 -6.69
CA PHE A 93 4.90 3.33 -7.08
C PHE A 93 5.80 3.88 -5.97
N VAL A 94 5.31 4.83 -5.18
CA VAL A 94 6.08 5.51 -4.13
C VAL A 94 5.93 4.83 -2.76
N GLY A 95 4.74 4.31 -2.46
CA GLY A 95 4.40 3.68 -1.18
C GLY A 95 4.87 2.24 -1.07
#